data_AF-A0A0B7IEA3-F1
#
_entry.id   AF-A0A0B7IEA3-F1
#
_cell.length_a   1.000
_cell.length_b   1.000
_cell.length_c   1.000
_cell.angle_alpha   90.00
_cell.angle_beta   90.00
_cell.angle_gamma   90.00
#
_symmetry.space_group_name_H-M   'P 1'
#
loop_
_entity.id
_entity.type
_entity.pdbx_description
1 polymer ?
#
loop_
_entity_poly.entity_id
_entity_poly.type
_entity_poly.pdbx_seq_one_letter_code
_entity_poly.pdbx_strand_id
1 'polypeptide(L)'
;MSKNNFYFSHDGNARNDEKLLSVRVNMGAEGYGIYFMIIEKLLESGEYTLIKDYNVIVFDLRVGSDKIKAVVENFGLFQFTEDVKRFYSESLLRRMKPLDNLRKQRSEAGKKSAENRKANDRSTSVIIWLFC
;
A
#
# COMPACT_ATOMS: atom_id res chain seq x y z
N MET A 1 3.92 12.49 -15.37
CA MET A 1 3.64 11.70 -14.15
C MET A 1 4.47 12.29 -13.02
N SER A 2 3.87 12.90 -12.01
CA SER A 2 4.62 13.30 -10.82
C SER A 2 5.21 12.04 -10.19
N LYS A 3 6.53 11.99 -9.96
CA LYS A 3 7.16 10.94 -9.16
C LYS A 3 6.55 11.00 -7.76
N ASN A 4 5.52 10.21 -7.51
CA ASN A 4 5.10 9.92 -6.14
C ASN A 4 6.16 8.99 -5.57
N ASN A 5 7.17 9.56 -4.92
CA ASN A 5 8.05 8.77 -4.07
C ASN A 5 7.23 8.33 -2.85
N PHE A 6 6.68 7.13 -2.91
CA PHE A 6 5.95 6.53 -1.80
C PHE A 6 6.96 6.11 -0.72
N TYR A 7 7.22 7.01 0.23
CA TYR A 7 7.92 6.63 1.45
C TYR A 7 6.97 5.84 2.35
N PHE A 8 7.34 4.60 2.68
CA PHE A 8 6.62 3.78 3.64
C PHE A 8 7.58 3.30 4.73
N SER A 9 7.06 3.15 5.95
CA SER A 9 7.83 2.57 7.04
C SER A 9 8.09 1.10 6.75
N HIS A 10 9.36 0.70 6.78
CA HIS A 10 9.76 -0.71 6.72
C HIS A 10 10.51 -1.09 7.99
N ASP A 11 10.48 -2.37 8.34
CA ASP A 11 11.13 -2.85 9.55
C ASP A 11 12.65 -2.80 9.33
N GLY A 12 13.35 -1.92 10.05
CA GLY A 12 14.81 -1.76 9.92
C GLY A 12 15.61 -3.03 10.23
N ASN A 13 14.98 -3.99 10.92
CA ASN A 13 15.55 -5.31 11.22
C ASN A 13 14.93 -6.45 10.39
N ALA A 14 14.25 -6.14 9.28
CA ALA A 14 13.58 -7.14 8.43
C ALA A 14 14.50 -8.30 8.02
N ARG A 15 15.80 -8.05 7.83
CA ARG A 15 16.77 -9.11 7.50
C ARG A 15 16.88 -10.23 8.55
N ASN A 16 16.52 -9.95 9.80
CA ASN A 16 16.60 -10.88 10.93
C ASN A 16 15.21 -11.40 11.36
N ASP A 17 14.15 -11.03 10.65
CA ASP A 17 12.83 -11.65 10.82
C ASP A 17 12.92 -13.14 10.46
N GLU A 18 12.29 -14.01 11.26
CA GLU A 18 12.39 -15.46 11.13
C GLU A 18 11.87 -15.97 9.77
N LYS A 19 10.80 -15.37 9.25
CA LYS A 19 10.21 -15.75 7.96
C LYS A 19 11.14 -15.33 6.81
N LEU A 20 11.70 -14.12 6.88
CA LEU A 20 12.67 -13.65 5.89
C LEU A 20 14.03 -14.35 6.01
N LEU A 21 14.42 -14.80 7.20
CA LEU A 21 15.57 -15.66 7.38
C LEU A 21 15.35 -17.00 6.67
N SER A 22 14.15 -17.58 6.82
CA SER A 22 13.76 -18.80 6.10
C SER A 22 13.81 -18.62 4.58
N VAL A 23 13.35 -17.48 4.05
CA VAL A 23 13.50 -17.15 2.62
C VAL A 23 14.98 -17.16 2.22
N ARG A 24 15.84 -16.47 2.96
CA ARG A 24 17.27 -16.38 2.62
C ARG A 24 18.00 -17.71 2.71
N VAL A 25 17.62 -18.58 3.65
CA VAL A 25 18.17 -19.93 3.74
C VAL A 25 17.85 -20.74 2.49
N ASN A 26 16.65 -20.59 1.92
CA ASN A 26 16.20 -21.38 0.77
C ASN A 26 16.54 -20.74 -0.59
N MET A 27 16.55 -19.42 -0.68
CA MET A 27 16.58 -18.67 -1.95
C MET A 27 17.63 -17.56 -1.97
N GLY A 28 18.44 -17.43 -0.91
CA GLY A 28 19.50 -16.43 -0.82
C GLY A 28 18.98 -14.98 -0.88
N ALA A 29 19.83 -14.09 -1.39
CA ALA A 29 19.50 -12.68 -1.57
C ALA A 29 18.40 -12.46 -2.62
N GLU A 30 18.26 -13.35 -3.59
CA GLU A 30 17.23 -13.25 -4.63
C GLU A 30 15.83 -13.35 -4.01
N GLY A 31 15.56 -14.35 -3.16
CA GLY A 31 14.27 -14.47 -2.48
C GLY A 31 13.94 -13.26 -1.61
N TYR A 32 14.95 -12.68 -0.95
CA TYR A 32 14.79 -11.45 -0.17
C TYR A 32 14.40 -10.27 -1.06
N GLY A 33 15.04 -10.12 -2.22
CA GLY A 33 14.68 -9.10 -3.22
C GLY A 33 13.25 -9.29 -3.74
N ILE A 34 12.87 -10.52 -4.09
CA ILE A 34 11.51 -10.86 -4.56
C ILE A 34 10.46 -10.43 -3.53
N TYR A 35 10.70 -10.69 -2.25
CA TYR A 35 9.80 -10.24 -1.19
C TYR A 35 9.59 -8.71 -1.23
N PHE A 36 10.65 -7.91 -1.30
CA PHE A 36 10.52 -6.45 -1.34
C PHE A 36 9.85 -5.96 -2.61
N MET A 37 10.17 -6.56 -3.77
CA MET A 37 9.50 -6.23 -5.03
C MET A 37 7.98 -6.48 -4.94
N ILE A 38 7.55 -7.57 -4.29
CA ILE A 38 6.13 -7.85 -4.06
C ILE A 38 5.50 -6.82 -3.10
N ILE A 39 6.21 -6.43 -2.03
CA ILE A 39 5.75 -5.38 -1.10
C ILE A 39 5.54 -4.04 -1.83
N GLU A 40 6.46 -3.67 -2.71
CA GLU A 40 6.35 -2.46 -3.55
C GLU A 40 5.12 -2.54 -4.47
N LYS A 41 4.90 -3.68 -5.14
CA LYS A 41 3.69 -3.88 -5.96
C LYS A 41 2.39 -3.79 -5.14
N LEU A 42 2.38 -4.31 -3.91
CA LEU A 42 1.23 -4.19 -3.01
C LEU A 42 0.97 -2.71 -2.65
N LEU A 43 2.03 -1.92 -2.42
CA LEU A 43 1.89 -0.49 -2.16
C LEU A 43 1.30 0.27 -3.35
N GLU A 44 1.64 -0.13 -4.58
CA GLU A 44 1.09 0.45 -5.80
C GLU A 44 -0.40 0.13 -6.03
N SER A 45 -0.91 -0.99 -5.51
CA SER A 45 -2.27 -1.45 -5.81
C SER A 45 -3.38 -0.69 -5.08
N GLY A 46 -3.04 0.23 -4.17
CA GLY A 46 -3.97 1.09 -3.42
C GLY A 46 -4.76 0.37 -2.32
N GLU A 47 -5.19 -0.87 -2.56
CA GLU A 47 -5.85 -1.75 -1.58
C GLU A 47 -4.87 -2.64 -0.82
N TYR A 48 -3.58 -2.57 -1.13
CA TYR A 48 -2.53 -3.44 -0.59
C TYR A 48 -2.83 -4.93 -0.79
N THR A 49 -3.49 -5.25 -1.91
CA THR A 49 -3.75 -6.62 -2.36
C THR A 49 -3.23 -6.80 -3.79
N LEU A 50 -2.83 -8.01 -4.15
CA LEU A 50 -2.50 -8.39 -5.52
C LEU A 50 -3.32 -9.60 -5.94
N ILE A 51 -3.63 -9.69 -7.23
CA ILE A 51 -4.27 -10.87 -7.81
C ILE A 51 -3.25 -12.02 -7.80
N LYS A 52 -3.71 -13.21 -7.41
CA LYS A 52 -2.95 -14.46 -7.40
C LYS A 52 -2.77 -15.03 -8.81
N ASP A 53 -2.39 -14.17 -9.75
CA ASP A 53 -1.96 -14.53 -11.10
C ASP A 53 -0.48 -14.23 -11.23
N TYR A 54 0.34 -15.28 -11.03
CA TYR A 54 1.78 -15.14 -11.05
C TYR A 54 2.32 -14.76 -12.43
N ASN A 55 1.60 -15.00 -13.53
CA ASN A 55 2.09 -14.64 -14.86
C ASN A 55 2.17 -13.11 -15.03
N VAL A 56 1.21 -12.39 -14.47
CA VAL A 56 1.21 -10.91 -14.45
C VAL A 56 2.40 -10.41 -13.62
N ILE A 57 2.67 -11.04 -12.47
CA ILE A 57 3.77 -10.66 -11.59
C ILE A 57 5.13 -10.99 -12.23
N VAL A 58 5.25 -12.12 -12.93
CA VAL A 58 6.45 -12.52 -13.69
C VAL A 58 6.77 -11.51 -14.78
N PHE A 59 5.76 -11.08 -15.54
CA PHE A 59 5.94 -10.09 -16.61
C PHE A 59 6.51 -8.77 -16.06
N ASP A 60 6.03 -8.37 -14.89
CA ASP A 60 6.42 -7.13 -14.23
C ASP A 60 7.81 -7.22 -13.56
N LEU A 61 8.01 -8.25 -12.72
CA LEU A 61 9.21 -8.40 -11.91
C LEU A 61 10.39 -9.04 -12.65
N ARG A 62 10.15 -9.69 -13.80
CA ARG A 62 11.15 -10.43 -14.59
C ARG A 62 11.85 -11.54 -13.81
N VAL A 63 11.11 -12.15 -12.88
CA VAL A 63 11.55 -13.29 -12.05
C VAL A 63 10.73 -14.54 -12.41
N GLY A 64 11.32 -15.72 -12.26
CA GLY A 64 10.64 -17.00 -12.48
C GLY A 64 9.37 -17.16 -11.63
N SER A 65 8.32 -17.70 -12.24
CA SER A 65 7.00 -17.91 -11.61
C SER A 65 7.08 -18.84 -10.40
N ASP A 66 7.95 -19.85 -10.48
CA ASP A 66 8.27 -20.79 -9.41
C ASP A 66 8.81 -20.07 -8.17
N LYS A 67 9.74 -19.13 -8.34
CA LYS A 67 10.33 -18.35 -7.26
C LYS A 67 9.32 -17.38 -6.63
N ILE A 68 8.55 -16.68 -7.46
CA ILE A 68 7.48 -15.79 -6.98
C ILE A 68 6.46 -16.60 -6.17
N LYS A 69 5.98 -17.71 -6.71
CA LYS A 69 5.02 -18.59 -6.04
C LYS A 69 5.60 -19.10 -4.71
N ALA A 70 6.85 -19.54 -4.69
CA ALA A 70 7.49 -20.01 -3.46
C ALA A 70 7.53 -18.91 -2.38
N VAL A 71 7.92 -17.68 -2.73
CA VAL A 71 7.94 -16.54 -1.79
C VAL A 71 6.54 -16.23 -1.26
N VAL A 72 5.53 -16.27 -2.12
CA VAL A 72 4.13 -15.95 -1.75
C VAL A 72 3.52 -17.04 -0.86
N GLU A 73 3.73 -18.31 -1.17
CA GLU A 73 2.98 -19.43 -0.58
C GLU A 73 3.72 -20.15 0.55
N ASN A 74 5.06 -20.22 0.54
CA ASN A 74 5.77 -21.22 1.36
C ASN A 74 6.36 -20.67 2.68
N PHE A 75 6.48 -19.35 2.84
CA PHE A 75 7.19 -18.75 3.97
C PHE A 75 6.28 -18.02 4.97
N GLY A 76 4.96 -18.09 4.77
CA GLY A 76 3.98 -17.44 5.67
C GLY A 76 4.10 -15.90 5.71
N LEU A 77 4.65 -15.30 4.65
CA LEU A 77 4.83 -13.84 4.52
C LEU A 77 3.56 -13.12 4.08
N PHE A 78 2.66 -13.85 3.41
CA PHE A 78 1.43 -13.35 2.82
C PHE A 78 0.24 -14.19 3.27
N GLN A 79 -0.92 -13.56 3.28
CA GLN A 79 -2.22 -14.17 3.54
C GLN A 79 -3.09 -14.06 2.30
N PHE A 80 -4.05 -14.98 2.15
CA PHE A 80 -4.98 -14.99 1.03
C PHE A 80 -6.34 -14.44 1.44
N THR A 81 -7.08 -13.89 0.47
CA THR A 81 -8.50 -13.57 0.63
C THR A 81 -9.33 -14.86 0.73
N GLU A 82 -10.57 -14.77 1.22
CA GLU A 82 -11.47 -15.93 1.37
C GLU A 82 -11.70 -16.68 0.05
N ASP A 83 -11.73 -15.95 -1.07
CA ASP A 83 -11.86 -16.52 -2.42
C ASP A 83 -10.55 -17.02 -3.02
N VAL A 84 -9.42 -16.86 -2.32
CA VAL A 84 -8.05 -17.25 -2.72
C VAL A 84 -7.59 -16.61 -4.04
N LYS A 85 -8.33 -15.62 -4.56
CA LYS A 85 -7.99 -14.92 -5.80
C LYS A 85 -6.97 -13.82 -5.59
N ARG A 86 -6.81 -13.34 -4.36
CA ARG A 86 -5.88 -12.27 -4.02
C ARG A 86 -5.05 -12.64 -2.80
N PHE A 87 -3.93 -11.95 -2.64
CA PHE A 87 -3.07 -12.05 -1.47
C PHE A 87 -2.61 -10.68 -1.00
N TYR A 88 -2.24 -10.60 0.28
CA TYR A 88 -1.78 -9.38 0.95
C TYR A 88 -0.75 -9.70 2.04
N SER A 89 -0.07 -8.67 2.54
CA SER A 89 0.81 -8.80 3.71
C SER A 89 0.20 -8.12 4.93
N GLU A 90 -0.06 -8.89 5.98
CA GLU A 90 -0.61 -8.37 7.24
C GLU A 90 0.33 -7.35 7.90
N SER A 91 1.65 -7.59 7.84
CA SER A 91 2.66 -6.65 8.34
C SER A 91 2.61 -5.32 7.59
N LEU A 92 2.42 -5.36 6.25
CA LEU A 92 2.26 -4.14 5.45
C LEU A 92 0.99 -3.38 5.84
N LEU A 93 -0.16 -4.05 5.90
CA LEU A 93 -1.44 -3.43 6.30
C LEU A 93 -1.35 -2.73 7.66
N ARG A 94 -0.73 -3.39 8.64
CA ARG A 94 -0.52 -2.83 9.98
C ARG A 94 0.30 -1.54 9.94
N ARG A 95 1.34 -1.47 9.10
CA ARG A 95 2.20 -0.29 8.94
C ARG A 95 1.52 0.83 8.15
N MET A 96 0.64 0.49 7.21
CA MET A 96 -0.08 1.48 6.38
C MET A 96 -1.30 2.08 7.07
N LYS A 97 -1.95 1.36 8.00
CA LYS A 97 -3.15 1.81 8.71
C LYS A 97 -3.01 3.21 9.35
N PRO A 98 -1.93 3.55 10.09
CA PRO A 98 -1.75 4.90 10.63
C PRO A 98 -1.63 5.98 9.55
N LEU A 99 -0.93 5.67 8.45
CA LEU A 99 -0.75 6.61 7.34
C LEU A 99 -2.08 6.87 6.62
N ASP A 100 -2.89 5.83 6.41
CA ASP A 100 -4.18 5.97 5.75
C ASP A 100 -5.19 6.71 6.64
N ASN A 101 -5.16 6.47 7.94
CA ASN A 101 -5.94 7.26 8.90
C ASN A 101 -5.57 8.75 8.84
N LEU A 102 -4.27 9.06 8.80
CA LEU A 102 -3.79 10.45 8.68
C LEU A 102 -4.22 11.09 7.36
N ARG A 103 -4.12 10.36 6.24
CA ARG A 103 -4.58 10.82 4.92
C ARG A 103 -6.07 11.11 4.93
N LYS A 104 -6.87 10.22 5.54
CA LYS A 104 -8.32 10.38 5.68
C LYS A 104 -8.68 11.62 6.50
N GLN A 105 -8.06 11.80 7.67
CA GLN A 105 -8.28 12.98 8.52
C GLN A 105 -7.94 14.29 7.79
N ARG A 106 -6.82 14.33 7.05
CA ARG A 106 -6.42 15.51 6.27
C ARG A 106 -7.43 15.81 5.15
N SER A 107 -7.93 14.77 4.48
CA SER A 107 -8.96 14.92 3.44
C SER A 107 -10.27 15.48 4.02
N GLU A 108 -10.73 14.94 5.14
CA GLU A 108 -11.94 15.41 5.84
C GLU A 108 -11.81 16.86 6.33
N ALA A 109 -10.67 17.21 6.94
CA ALA A 109 -10.39 18.59 7.35
C ALA A 109 -10.38 19.56 6.15
N GLY A 110 -9.80 19.15 5.02
CA GLY A 110 -9.79 19.91 3.77
C GLY A 110 -11.19 20.15 3.22
N LYS A 111 -12.05 19.12 3.21
CA LYS A 111 -13.46 19.22 2.80
C LYS A 111 -14.23 20.19 3.70
N LYS A 112 -14.11 20.03 5.02
CA LYS A 112 -14.75 20.92 6.00
C LYS A 112 -14.32 22.38 5.84
N SER A 113 -13.03 22.61 5.60
CA SER A 113 -12.50 23.96 5.32
C SER A 113 -13.07 24.55 4.02
N ALA A 114 -13.20 23.74 2.96
CA ALA A 114 -13.79 24.19 1.71
C ALA A 114 -15.29 24.51 1.85
N GLU A 115 -16.04 23.71 2.62
CA GLU A 115 -17.45 23.96 2.94
C GLU A 115 -17.64 25.25 3.72
N ASN A 116 -16.81 25.49 4.75
CA ASN A 116 -16.84 26.73 5.54
C ASN A 116 -16.57 27.96 4.67
N ARG A 117 -15.60 27.88 3.74
CA ARG A 117 -15.34 28.97 2.78
C ARG A 117 -16.55 29.26 1.90
N LYS A 118 -17.17 28.22 1.32
CA LYS A 118 -18.38 28.36 0.50
C LYS A 118 -19.59 28.91 1.28
N ALA A 119 -19.72 28.58 2.57
CA ALA A 119 -20.77 29.12 3.42
C ALA A 119 -20.53 30.61 3.71
N ASN A 120 -19.29 31.00 3.99
CA ASN A 120 -18.93 32.38 4.25
C ASN A 120 -19.06 33.27 3.01
N ASP A 121 -18.66 32.77 1.83
CA ASP A 121 -18.85 33.48 0.56
C ASP A 121 -20.34 33.73 0.27
N ARG A 122 -21.20 32.73 0.50
CA ARG A 122 -22.66 32.90 0.38
C ARG A 122 -23.20 33.93 1.38
N SER A 123 -22.78 33.90 2.64
CA SER A 123 -23.23 34.88 3.63
C SER A 123 -22.79 36.31 3.28
N THR A 124 -21.56 36.48 2.77
CA THR A 124 -21.03 37.79 2.36
C THR A 124 -21.79 38.33 1.15
N SER A 125 -22.13 37.46 0.19
CA SER A 125 -22.91 37.86 -0.98
C SER A 125 -24.33 38.34 -0.64
N VAL A 126 -24.98 37.78 0.39
CA VAL A 126 -26.31 38.22 0.85
C VAL A 126 -26.25 39.58 1.54
N ILE A 127 -25.19 39.85 2.32
CA ILE A 127 -25.01 41.15 3.02
C ILE A 127 -24.79 42.28 2.01
N ILE A 128 -24.03 42.03 0.93
CA ILE A 128 -23.77 43.04 -0.11
C ILE A 128 -25.07 43.45 -0.83
N TRP A 129 -26.00 42.51 -1.06
CA TRP A 129 -27.29 42.81 -1.68
C TRP A 129 -28.26 43.56 -0.76
N LEU A 130 -28.10 43.49 0.56
CA LEU A 130 -28.99 44.19 1.51
C LEU A 130 -28.64 45.68 1.68
N PHE A 131 -27.53 46.15 1.11
CA PHE A 131 -26.99 47.51 1.28
C PHE A 131 -26.91 48.33 -0.01
N CYS A 132 -27.46 47.84 -1.13
CA CYS A 132 -27.68 48.58 -2.39
C CYS A 132 -29.18 48.68 -2.66
#